data_AF-A0A7I7MTM5-F1
#
_entry.id   AF-A0A7I7MTM5-F1
#
_cell.length_a   1.000
_cell.length_b   1.000
_cell.length_c   1.000
_cell.angle_alpha   90.00
_cell.angle_beta   90.00
_cell.angle_gamma   90.00
#
_symmetry.space_group_name_H-M   'P 1'
#
loop_
_entity.id
_entity.type
_entity.pdbx_description
1 polymer ?
#
loop_
_entity_poly.entity_id
_entity_poly.type
_entity_poly.pdbx_seq_one_letter_code
_entity_poly.pdbx_strand_id
1 'polypeptide(L)'
;MVGGFRQRVQQTQWEPKAAGIAGCGVGGLVMATACVTLVTDPVGRFMTGIAALGLILFASFSWRARPKLAITPDGLAIRGWFRTQVMSRPQIKIIRISEFRRYARTVRLLEIETVAGGLVVLSRWDLGTDPLRVLDALTAAGY
;
A
#
# COMPACT_ATOMS: atom_id res chain seq x y z
N MET A 1 38.80 10.99 -16.65
CA MET A 1 37.67 10.35 -17.36
C MET A 1 36.70 9.86 -16.28
N VAL A 2 35.70 10.68 -15.91
CA VAL A 2 34.31 10.59 -16.39
C VAL A 2 33.83 9.14 -16.29
N GLY A 3 32.88 8.74 -15.46
CA GLY A 3 31.73 9.44 -14.92
C GLY A 3 30.72 8.34 -14.60
N GLY A 4 30.89 7.69 -13.46
CA GLY A 4 30.03 6.62 -12.97
C GLY A 4 29.14 7.10 -11.84
N PHE A 5 28.50 8.27 -11.99
CA PHE A 5 27.38 8.66 -11.13
C PHE A 5 26.25 7.67 -11.42
N ARG A 6 26.30 6.51 -10.76
CA ARG A 6 25.14 5.64 -10.59
C ARG A 6 24.08 6.54 -9.98
N GLN A 7 23.14 6.99 -10.80
CA GLN A 7 21.96 7.71 -10.37
C GLN A 7 21.35 6.85 -9.26
N ARG A 8 21.60 7.21 -7.99
CA ARG A 8 20.73 6.80 -6.90
C ARG A 8 19.44 7.46 -7.28
N VAL A 9 18.60 6.75 -8.04
CA VAL A 9 17.20 7.10 -8.19
C VAL A 9 16.73 7.24 -6.75
N GLN A 10 16.61 8.47 -6.24
CA GLN A 10 15.98 8.70 -4.97
C GLN A 10 14.60 8.12 -5.17
N GLN A 11 14.32 7.02 -4.48
CA GLN A 11 13.04 6.38 -4.59
C GLN A 11 12.06 7.36 -3.97
N THR A 12 11.36 8.13 -4.81
CA THR A 12 10.41 9.16 -4.37
C THR A 12 8.99 8.65 -4.35
N GLN A 13 8.74 7.43 -4.84
CA GLN A 13 7.44 6.77 -4.85
C GLN A 13 7.54 5.38 -4.22
N TRP A 14 6.60 5.09 -3.33
CA TRP A 14 6.47 3.80 -2.68
C TRP A 14 5.06 3.26 -2.92
N GLU A 15 5.02 2.01 -3.38
CA GLU A 15 3.79 1.34 -3.77
C GLU A 15 3.73 -0.06 -3.17
N PRO A 16 2.52 -0.57 -2.85
CA PRO A 16 2.39 -1.92 -2.33
C PRO A 16 2.90 -2.96 -3.34
N LYS A 17 3.49 -4.07 -2.87
CA LYS A 17 4.01 -5.12 -3.77
C LYS A 17 2.90 -5.69 -4.66
N ALA A 18 3.05 -5.55 -5.97
CA ALA A 18 2.04 -5.95 -6.96
C ALA A 18 1.69 -7.45 -6.93
N ALA A 19 2.65 -8.31 -6.57
CA ALA A 19 2.50 -9.75 -6.59
C ALA A 19 1.38 -10.28 -5.67
N GLY A 20 1.21 -9.71 -4.47
CA GLY A 20 0.18 -10.17 -3.53
C GLY A 20 -1.24 -9.82 -3.95
N ILE A 21 -1.42 -8.63 -4.52
CA ILE A 21 -2.72 -8.15 -5.02
C ILE A 21 -3.08 -8.85 -6.33
N ALA A 22 -2.10 -9.08 -7.20
CA ALA A 22 -2.27 -9.90 -8.40
C ALA A 22 -2.68 -11.33 -8.03
N GLY A 23 -2.08 -11.92 -6.99
CA GLY A 23 -2.45 -13.24 -6.48
C GLY A 23 -3.91 -13.30 -6.00
N CYS A 24 -4.39 -12.31 -5.25
CA CYS A 24 -5.80 -12.23 -4.84
C CYS A 24 -6.75 -12.05 -6.04
N GLY A 25 -6.38 -11.24 -7.03
CA GLY A 25 -7.17 -11.06 -8.25
C GLY A 25 -7.29 -12.35 -9.07
N VAL A 26 -6.19 -13.08 -9.25
CA VAL A 26 -6.17 -14.39 -9.92
C VAL A 26 -6.98 -15.42 -9.13
N GLY A 27 -6.82 -15.47 -7.81
CA GLY A 27 -7.61 -16.36 -6.95
C GLY A 27 -9.12 -16.09 -7.03
N GLY A 28 -9.51 -14.81 -7.03
CA GLY A 28 -10.90 -14.39 -7.23
C GLY A 28 -11.46 -14.79 -8.59
N LEU A 29 -10.66 -14.67 -9.66
CA LEU A 29 -11.05 -15.09 -11.00
C LEU A 29 -11.24 -16.60 -11.10
N VAL A 30 -10.29 -17.39 -10.58
CA VAL A 30 -10.38 -18.86 -10.55
C VAL A 30 -11.62 -19.31 -9.78
N MET A 31 -11.92 -18.67 -8.65
CA MET A 31 -13.10 -18.98 -7.85
C MET A 31 -14.42 -18.59 -8.55
N ALA A 32 -14.43 -17.47 -9.28
CA ALA A 32 -15.56 -17.07 -10.13
C ALA A 32 -15.79 -18.08 -11.26
N THR A 33 -14.72 -18.53 -11.92
CA THR A 33 -14.80 -19.55 -12.98
C THR A 33 -15.31 -20.87 -12.42
N ALA A 34 -14.82 -21.31 -11.27
CA ALA A 34 -15.29 -22.52 -10.58
C ALA A 34 -16.77 -22.44 -10.18
N CYS A 35 -17.23 -21.27 -9.70
CA CYS A 35 -18.65 -21.03 -9.41
C CYS A 35 -19.56 -21.27 -10.63
N VAL A 36 -19.16 -20.75 -11.79
CA VAL A 36 -19.98 -20.83 -13.01
C VAL A 36 -19.88 -22.20 -13.66
N THR A 37 -18.74 -22.89 -13.56
CA THR A 37 -18.47 -24.14 -14.29
C THR A 37 -18.72 -25.42 -13.50
N LEU A 38 -18.54 -25.40 -12.17
CA LEU A 38 -18.54 -26.60 -11.34
C LEU A 38 -19.72 -26.67 -10.36
N VAL A 39 -20.36 -25.54 -10.03
CA VAL A 39 -21.46 -25.51 -9.04
C VAL A 39 -22.81 -25.58 -9.74
N THR A 40 -23.50 -26.70 -9.57
CA THR A 40 -24.77 -27.01 -10.23
C THR A 40 -26.00 -26.69 -9.38
N ASP A 41 -25.84 -26.61 -8.07
CA ASP A 41 -26.94 -26.31 -7.14
C ASP A 41 -27.17 -24.79 -6.99
N PRO A 42 -28.43 -24.32 -6.94
CA PRO A 42 -28.75 -22.88 -6.91
C PRO A 42 -28.16 -22.13 -5.71
N VAL A 43 -28.11 -22.78 -4.54
CA VAL A 43 -27.65 -22.15 -3.28
C VAL A 43 -26.13 -22.01 -3.25
N GLY A 44 -25.39 -23.06 -3.60
CA GLY A 44 -23.93 -23.01 -3.68
C GLY A 44 -23.46 -21.96 -4.67
N ARG A 45 -24.12 -21.85 -5.82
CA ARG A 45 -23.78 -20.85 -6.85
C ARG A 45 -23.95 -19.42 -6.36
N PHE A 46 -24.99 -19.17 -5.55
CA PHE A 46 -25.21 -17.87 -4.94
C PHE A 46 -24.10 -17.52 -3.92
N MET A 47 -23.76 -18.44 -3.01
CA MET A 47 -22.72 -18.21 -2.00
C MET A 47 -21.34 -18.03 -2.63
N THR A 48 -20.96 -18.89 -3.59
CA THR A 48 -19.67 -18.77 -4.28
C THR A 48 -19.63 -17.53 -5.18
N GLY A 49 -20.76 -17.14 -5.77
CA GLY A 49 -20.88 -15.87 -6.52
C GLY A 49 -20.60 -14.65 -5.65
N ILE A 50 -21.17 -14.58 -4.44
CA ILE A 50 -20.90 -13.49 -3.48
C ILE A 50 -19.42 -13.50 -3.07
N ALA A 51 -18.85 -14.67 -2.77
CA ALA A 51 -17.44 -14.78 -2.40
C ALA A 51 -16.52 -14.31 -3.53
N ALA A 52 -16.79 -14.71 -4.77
CA ALA A 52 -16.05 -14.31 -5.95
C ALA A 52 -16.16 -12.79 -6.20
N LEU A 53 -17.36 -12.22 -6.12
CA LEU A 53 -17.57 -10.77 -6.20
C LEU A 53 -16.81 -10.03 -5.11
N GLY A 54 -16.86 -10.51 -3.86
CA GLY A 54 -16.11 -9.96 -2.74
C GLY A 54 -14.60 -9.94 -3.01
N LEU A 55 -14.04 -11.03 -3.54
CA LEU A 55 -12.63 -11.12 -3.91
C LEU A 55 -12.26 -10.18 -5.06
N ILE A 56 -13.09 -10.09 -6.10
CA ILE A 56 -12.86 -9.20 -7.26
C ILE A 56 -12.93 -7.74 -6.82
N LEU A 57 -13.92 -7.35 -6.03
CA LEU A 57 -14.04 -6.01 -5.47
C LEU A 57 -12.86 -5.70 -4.57
N PHE A 58 -12.50 -6.61 -3.66
CA PHE A 58 -11.35 -6.44 -2.77
C PHE A 58 -10.04 -6.26 -3.55
N ALA A 59 -9.79 -7.07 -4.58
CA ALA A 59 -8.62 -6.94 -5.43
C ALA A 59 -8.61 -5.62 -6.20
N SER A 60 -9.76 -5.23 -6.77
CA SER A 60 -9.93 -3.96 -7.50
C SER A 60 -9.71 -2.75 -6.59
N PHE A 61 -10.26 -2.79 -5.38
CA PHE A 61 -10.07 -1.74 -4.37
C PHE A 61 -8.62 -1.67 -3.88
N SER A 62 -7.96 -2.82 -3.65
CA SER A 62 -6.53 -2.86 -3.34
C SER A 62 -5.67 -2.31 -4.46
N TRP A 63 -6.03 -2.54 -5.72
CA TRP A 63 -5.30 -2.02 -6.88
C TRP A 63 -5.47 -0.52 -7.07
N ARG A 64 -6.66 0.01 -6.78
CA ARG A 64 -6.99 1.44 -6.97
C ARG A 64 -6.24 2.37 -5.99
N ALA A 65 -5.66 1.82 -4.93
CA ALA A 65 -4.88 2.55 -3.93
C ALA A 65 -3.38 2.72 -4.31
N ARG A 66 -3.02 2.79 -5.61
CA ARG A 66 -1.64 3.02 -6.09
C ARG A 66 -1.48 4.45 -6.64
N PRO A 67 -0.43 5.24 -6.34
CA PRO A 67 0.67 5.10 -5.37
C PRO A 67 0.29 5.59 -3.96
N LYS A 68 0.62 4.84 -2.90
CA LYS A 68 0.21 5.20 -1.52
C LYS A 68 1.04 6.33 -0.90
N LEU A 69 2.30 6.47 -1.29
CA LEU A 69 3.18 7.51 -0.78
C LEU A 69 4.13 7.99 -1.89
N ALA A 70 4.11 9.29 -2.18
CA ALA A 70 5.02 9.91 -3.14
C ALA A 70 5.51 11.28 -2.64
N ILE A 71 6.81 11.55 -2.80
CA ILE A 71 7.37 12.89 -2.64
C ILE A 71 7.04 13.67 -3.91
N THR A 72 6.21 14.69 -3.77
CA THR A 72 5.79 15.61 -4.86
C THR A 72 6.39 16.99 -4.58
N PRO A 73 6.64 17.84 -5.61
CA PRO A 73 7.08 19.22 -5.40
C PRO A 73 6.22 20.03 -4.42
N ASP A 74 4.92 19.76 -4.35
CA ASP A 74 3.99 20.43 -3.42
C ASP A 74 4.02 19.86 -1.98
N GLY A 75 4.58 18.67 -1.78
CA GLY A 75 4.60 18.00 -0.48
C GLY A 75 4.56 16.47 -0.55
N LEU A 76 4.28 15.87 0.60
CA LEU A 76 4.13 14.42 0.73
C LEU A 76 2.72 14.01 0.28
N ALA A 77 2.62 13.37 -0.89
CA ALA A 77 1.35 12.89 -1.42
C ALA A 77 1.05 11.49 -0.86
N ILE A 78 -0.03 11.39 -0.09
CA ILE A 78 -0.57 10.14 0.42
C ILE A 78 -1.88 9.86 -0.31
N ARG A 79 -1.92 8.79 -1.11
CA ARG A 79 -3.17 8.39 -1.79
C ARG A 79 -3.99 7.49 -0.87
N GLY A 80 -5.07 8.04 -0.35
CA GLY A 80 -6.13 7.27 0.29
C GLY A 80 -7.04 6.60 -0.74
N TRP A 81 -8.01 5.83 -0.24
CA TRP A 81 -8.95 5.07 -1.06
C TRP A 81 -9.81 5.97 -1.98
N PHE A 82 -10.27 7.11 -1.48
CA PHE A 82 -11.15 8.02 -2.22
C PHE A 82 -10.52 9.38 -2.54
N ARG A 83 -9.43 9.74 -1.86
CA ARG A 83 -8.81 11.08 -1.99
C ARG A 83 -7.29 10.97 -1.88
N THR A 84 -6.59 11.70 -2.74
CA THR A 84 -5.16 11.95 -2.56
C THR A 84 -5.02 13.14 -1.63
N GLN A 85 -4.36 12.95 -0.49
CA GLN A 85 -4.03 14.02 0.43
C GLN A 85 -2.57 14.41 0.20
N VAL A 86 -2.34 15.64 -0.26
CA VAL A 86 -1.01 16.21 -0.34
C VAL A 86 -0.78 16.99 0.94
N MET A 87 0.20 16.54 1.73
CA MET A 87 0.57 17.18 3.00
C MET A 87 1.84 17.98 2.78
N SER A 88 1.75 19.30 2.94
CA SER A 88 2.93 20.16 2.89
C SER A 88 3.80 19.92 4.13
N ARG A 89 5.10 20.19 4.03
CA ARG A 89 6.07 20.03 5.14
C ARG A 89 5.59 20.58 6.49
N PRO A 90 5.07 21.81 6.60
CA PRO A 90 4.63 22.36 7.89
C PRO A 90 3.36 21.69 8.45
N GLN A 91 2.63 20.92 7.65
CA GLN A 91 1.47 20.16 8.11
C GLN A 91 1.85 18.83 8.76
N ILE A 92 3.10 18.40 8.59
CA ILE A 92 3.63 17.17 9.19
C ILE A 92 4.15 17.52 10.57
N LYS A 93 3.54 16.91 11.59
CA LYS A 93 3.90 17.12 12.99
C LYS A 93 5.07 16.25 13.39
N ILE A 94 4.97 14.95 13.10
CA ILE A 94 6.00 13.97 13.42
C ILE A 94 5.89 12.76 12.49
N ILE A 95 7.04 12.25 12.06
CA ILE A 95 7.16 10.97 11.36
C ILE A 95 7.92 10.03 12.28
N ARG A 96 7.30 8.91 12.65
CA ARG A 96 7.91 7.92 13.56
C ARG A 96 7.79 6.50 13.03
N ILE A 97 8.67 5.64 13.51
CA ILE A 97 8.54 4.19 13.30
C ILE A 97 7.99 3.59 14.59
N SER A 98 6.91 2.85 14.43
CA SER A 98 6.30 2.06 15.49
C SER A 98 6.67 0.59 15.27
N GLU A 99 7.33 -0.02 16.25
CA GLU A 99 7.75 -1.42 16.19
C GLU A 99 6.91 -2.27 17.14
N PHE A 100 6.26 -3.30 16.59
CA PHE A 100 5.51 -4.29 17.37
C PHE A 100 6.21 -5.63 17.28
N ARG A 101 6.56 -6.22 18.42
CA ARG A 101 7.11 -7.57 18.50
C ARG A 101 5.98 -8.56 18.79
N ARG A 102 5.65 -9.45 17.83
CA ARG A 102 4.61 -10.49 18.03
C ARG A 102 5.17 -11.88 17.74
N TYR A 103 5.14 -12.75 18.76
CA TYR A 103 5.54 -14.17 18.83
C TYR A 103 6.95 -14.59 18.37
N ALA A 104 7.61 -13.82 17.51
CA ALA A 104 9.03 -13.90 17.09
C ALA A 104 9.31 -12.91 15.94
N ARG A 105 8.26 -12.23 15.43
CA ARG A 105 8.32 -11.33 14.27
C ARG A 105 8.22 -9.89 14.75
N THR A 106 9.20 -9.07 14.38
CA THR A 106 9.10 -7.61 14.51
C THR A 106 8.39 -7.06 13.29
N VAL A 107 7.26 -6.39 13.51
CA VAL A 107 6.52 -5.67 12.49
C VAL A 107 6.77 -4.19 12.69
N ARG A 108 7.25 -3.51 11.64
CA ARG A 108 7.48 -2.08 11.63
C ARG A 108 6.35 -1.39 10.88
N LEU A 109 5.89 -0.27 11.40
CA LEU A 109 4.93 0.62 10.77
C LEU A 109 5.51 2.03 10.75
N LEU A 110 5.33 2.73 9.63
CA LEU A 110 5.63 4.14 9.49
C LEU A 110 4.37 4.91 9.87
N GLU A 111 4.46 5.76 10.88
CA GLU A 111 3.38 6.61 11.34
C GLU A 111 3.70 8.06 11.00
N ILE A 112 2.76 8.75 10.35
CA ILE A 112 2.84 10.16 9.99
C ILE A 112 1.67 10.86 10.71
N GLU A 113 1.99 11.68 11.70
CA GLU A 113 1.03 12.54 12.37
C GLU A 113 1.02 13.92 11.72
N THR A 114 -0.17 14.47 11.54
CA THR A 114 -0.39 15.82 11.02
C THR A 114 -0.71 16.78 12.15
N VAL A 115 -0.42 18.06 11.92
CA VAL A 115 -0.74 19.13 12.88
C VAL A 115 -2.26 19.26 13.10
N ALA A 116 -3.07 18.91 12.11
CA ALA A 116 -4.54 18.88 12.20
C ALA A 116 -5.10 17.64 12.93
N GLY A 117 -4.24 16.80 13.54
CA GLY A 117 -4.66 15.62 14.30
C GLY A 117 -4.94 14.36 13.47
N GLY A 118 -4.70 14.39 12.16
CA GLY A 118 -4.72 13.20 11.31
C GLY A 118 -3.51 12.30 11.57
N LEU A 119 -3.73 10.99 11.61
CA LEU A 119 -2.69 9.96 11.76
C LEU A 119 -2.76 9.01 10.56
N VAL A 120 -1.65 8.86 9.85
CA VAL A 120 -1.51 7.88 8.77
C VAL A 120 -0.53 6.81 9.20
N VAL A 121 -0.94 5.55 9.13
CA VAL A 121 -0.12 4.39 9.48
C VAL A 121 0.11 3.55 8.23
N LEU A 122 1.36 3.36 7.84
CA LEU A 122 1.77 2.64 6.65
C LEU A 122 2.61 1.42 7.04
N SER A 123 2.22 0.25 6.58
CA SER A 123 2.96 -0.98 6.81
C SER A 123 3.96 -1.28 5.68
N ARG A 124 4.82 -2.27 5.89
CA ARG A 124 5.66 -2.85 4.81
C ARG A 124 4.83 -3.29 3.59
N TRP A 125 3.60 -3.75 3.82
CA TRP A 125 2.73 -4.17 2.72
C TRP A 125 2.39 -2.99 1.82
N ASP A 126 2.09 -1.83 2.42
CA ASP A 126 1.66 -0.61 1.74
C ASP A 126 2.79 0.12 1.01
N LEU A 127 3.98 0.09 1.59
CA LEU A 127 5.17 0.77 1.06
C LEU A 127 5.95 -0.10 0.06
N GLY A 128 5.67 -1.40 0.03
CA GLY A 128 6.38 -2.39 -0.79
C GLY A 128 7.84 -2.65 -0.38
N THR A 129 8.38 -1.85 0.54
CA THR A 129 9.74 -1.93 1.08
C THR A 129 9.73 -1.82 2.60
N ASP A 130 10.90 -1.92 3.21
CA ASP A 130 11.03 -1.75 4.66
C ASP A 130 10.72 -0.30 5.07
N PRO A 131 9.79 -0.07 6.04
CA PRO A 131 9.44 1.27 6.52
C PRO A 131 10.63 2.12 6.95
N LEU A 132 11.68 1.50 7.50
CA LEU A 132 12.91 2.20 7.89
C LEU A 132 13.62 2.84 6.68
N ARG A 133 13.69 2.14 5.55
CA ARG A 133 14.28 2.70 4.31
C ARG A 133 13.47 3.86 3.76
N VAL A 134 12.15 3.85 3.98
CA VAL A 134 11.29 4.98 3.60
C VAL A 134 11.58 6.17 4.50
N LEU A 135 11.68 5.96 5.82
CA LEU A 135 12.06 7.03 6.75
C LEU A 135 13.41 7.64 6.38
N ASP A 136 14.43 6.82 6.11
CA ASP A 136 15.76 7.30 5.71
C ASP A 136 15.69 8.18 4.45
N ALA A 137 14.86 7.80 3.48
CA ALA A 137 14.66 8.57 2.26
C ALA A 137 13.88 9.87 2.50
N LEU A 138 12.90 9.87 3.41
CA LEU A 138 12.17 11.07 3.82
C LEU A 138 13.09 12.06 4.54
N THR A 139 13.91 11.57 5.47
CA THR A 139 14.91 12.37 6.18
C THR A 139 15.96 12.93 5.21
N ALA A 140 16.43 12.13 4.25
CA ALA A 140 17.33 12.60 3.20
C ALA A 140 16.70 13.68 2.29
N ALA A 141 15.37 13.70 2.16
CA ALA A 141 14.62 14.72 1.44
C ALA A 141 14.28 15.97 2.30
N GLY A 142 14.63 15.96 3.58
CA GLY A 142 14.42 17.06 4.52
C GLY A 142 13.04 17.07 5.18
N TYR A 143 12.48 15.89 5.43
CA TYR A 143 11.30 15.67 6.27
C TYR A 143 11.66 15.13 7.65
#